data_AF-A0A7C5YFI2-F1
#
_entry.id   AF-A0A7C5YFI2-F1
#
_cell.length_a   1.000
_cell.length_b   1.000
_cell.length_c   1.000
_cell.angle_alpha   90.00
_cell.angle_beta   90.00
_cell.angle_gamma   90.00
#
_symmetry.space_group_name_H-M   'P 1'
#
loop_
_entity.id
_entity.type
_entity.pdbx_description
1 polymer ?
#
loop_
_entity_poly.entity_id
_entity_poly.type
_entity_poly.pdbx_seq_one_letter_code
_entity_poly.pdbx_strand_id
1 'polypeptide(L)'
;MALTREDLQSLLRWLDEDPEFRAALRQKLFAEPLIIEVRLPTDWMAKVDSRLERLEQDVGTLKQDVGTLKQDVGTLKQDVGTLKQDVGTLKQDVGTLKQDVGTLKGKVLEVDRAMKAANIFGLLLRNGRSASEFVSSKLDEAESQGILTPQEADFVMAADLLWMGVIRRGKFTGEPLVLIGEISWTIERDDVERAVRKAEILRKVGIWAVPFVSGSEWVDEKLREDALKQNVLCVVDGKIEPSRADWEQLERILAYWKP
;
A
#
# COMPACT_ATOMS: atom_id res chain seq x y z
N MET A 1 90.17 -70.09 -49.48
CA MET A 1 89.33 -69.70 -50.63
C MET A 1 88.50 -68.51 -50.21
N ALA A 2 88.47 -67.44 -51.01
CA ALA A 2 87.52 -66.34 -50.79
C ALA A 2 86.15 -66.78 -51.33
N LEU A 3 85.08 -66.53 -50.58
CA LEU A 3 83.72 -66.71 -51.10
C LEU A 3 83.48 -65.74 -52.25
N THR A 4 82.96 -66.25 -53.36
CA THR A 4 82.54 -65.46 -54.51
C THR A 4 81.07 -65.03 -54.38
N ARG A 5 80.62 -64.10 -55.23
CA ARG A 5 79.22 -63.66 -55.28
C ARG A 5 78.27 -64.80 -55.67
N GLU A 6 78.72 -65.71 -56.54
CA GLU A 6 77.96 -66.89 -56.97
C GLU A 6 77.80 -67.90 -55.83
N ASP A 7 78.81 -68.05 -54.98
CA ASP A 7 78.71 -68.87 -53.76
C ASP A 7 77.65 -68.32 -52.80
N LEU A 8 77.61 -67.00 -52.59
CA LEU A 8 76.61 -66.34 -51.74
C LEU A 8 75.18 -66.46 -52.30
N GLN A 9 75.02 -66.36 -53.62
CA GLN A 9 73.71 -66.53 -54.26
C GLN A 9 73.22 -67.98 -54.17
N SER A 10 74.12 -68.95 -54.33
CA SER A 10 73.81 -70.37 -54.18
C SER A 10 73.37 -70.69 -52.75
N LEU A 11 74.05 -70.10 -51.76
CA LEU A 11 73.68 -70.26 -50.35
C LEU A 11 72.32 -69.65 -50.02
N LEU A 12 71.99 -68.46 -50.56
CA LEU A 12 70.67 -67.86 -50.41
C LEU A 12 69.57 -68.74 -51.03
N ARG A 13 69.83 -69.31 -52.21
CA ARG A 13 68.89 -70.22 -52.87
C ARG A 13 68.66 -71.49 -52.03
N TRP A 14 69.72 -72.08 -51.48
CA TRP A 14 69.59 -73.24 -50.57
C TRP A 14 68.81 -72.93 -49.29
N LEU A 15 68.90 -71.70 -48.77
CA LEU A 15 68.11 -71.30 -47.61
C LEU A 15 66.60 -71.23 -47.90
N ASP A 16 66.20 -70.96 -49.13
CA ASP A 16 64.80 -70.94 -49.54
C ASP A 16 64.28 -72.33 -49.96
N GLU A 17 65.12 -73.14 -50.61
CA GLU A 17 64.74 -74.44 -51.17
C GLU A 17 64.89 -75.63 -50.19
N ASP A 18 65.77 -75.52 -49.19
CA ASP A 18 66.05 -76.59 -48.22
C ASP A 18 65.73 -76.14 -46.76
N PRO A 19 64.54 -76.50 -46.24
CA PRO A 19 64.13 -76.18 -44.88
C PRO A 19 65.03 -76.80 -43.80
N GLU A 20 65.62 -77.98 -44.04
CA GLU A 20 66.51 -78.65 -43.07
C GLU A 20 67.84 -77.92 -43.00
N PHE A 21 68.41 -77.54 -44.15
CA PHE A 21 69.60 -76.70 -44.21
C PHE A 21 69.37 -75.35 -43.54
N ARG A 22 68.22 -74.70 -43.80
CA ARG A 22 67.84 -73.45 -43.13
C ARG A 22 67.72 -73.61 -41.62
N ALA A 23 67.09 -74.69 -41.14
CA ALA A 23 66.95 -74.96 -39.71
C ALA A 23 68.30 -75.24 -39.05
N ALA A 24 69.16 -76.04 -39.68
CA ALA A 24 70.50 -76.35 -39.19
C ALA A 24 71.39 -75.10 -39.16
N LEU A 25 71.35 -74.28 -40.22
CA LEU A 25 72.07 -73.01 -40.28
C LEU A 25 71.55 -72.04 -39.21
N ARG A 26 70.22 -71.95 -39.02
CA ARG A 26 69.60 -71.15 -37.95
C ARG A 26 70.07 -71.62 -36.56
N GLN A 27 70.09 -72.93 -36.31
CA GLN A 27 70.54 -73.49 -35.04
C GLN A 27 72.02 -73.20 -34.77
N LYS A 28 72.86 -73.22 -35.81
CA LYS A 28 74.31 -72.94 -35.68
C LYS A 28 74.62 -71.45 -35.57
N LEU A 29 73.90 -70.60 -36.30
CA LEU A 29 74.09 -69.13 -36.27
C LEU A 29 73.44 -68.49 -35.03
N PHE A 30 72.35 -69.05 -34.53
CA PHE A 30 71.58 -68.54 -33.40
C PHE A 30 71.59 -69.54 -32.24
N ALA A 31 72.79 -70.02 -31.88
CA ALA A 31 72.99 -70.91 -30.74
C ALA A 31 72.66 -70.24 -29.39
N GLU A 32 72.65 -68.90 -29.35
CA GLU A 32 72.15 -68.12 -28.24
C GLU A 32 70.81 -67.45 -28.62
N PRO A 33 69.85 -67.35 -27.70
CA PRO A 33 68.57 -66.68 -27.98
C PRO A 33 68.83 -65.22 -28.37
N LEU A 34 68.39 -64.85 -29.58
CA LEU A 34 68.39 -63.45 -30.00
C LEU A 34 67.37 -62.70 -29.11
N ILE A 35 67.85 -61.99 -28.10
CA ILE A 35 67.01 -61.08 -27.32
C ILE A 35 66.82 -59.84 -28.18
N ILE A 36 65.67 -59.74 -28.86
CA ILE A 36 65.23 -58.49 -29.44
C ILE A 36 64.67 -57.65 -28.30
N GLU A 37 65.42 -56.65 -27.87
CA GLU A 37 64.93 -55.66 -26.91
C GLU A 37 63.88 -54.79 -27.60
N VAL A 38 62.60 -55.15 -27.43
CA VAL A 38 61.48 -54.34 -27.89
C VAL A 38 61.38 -53.13 -26.96
N ARG A 39 61.98 -52.01 -27.36
CA ARG A 39 61.83 -50.74 -26.64
C ARG A 39 60.45 -50.17 -26.92
N LEU A 40 59.53 -50.32 -25.96
CA LEU A 40 58.24 -49.65 -26.01
C LEU A 40 58.47 -48.13 -26.01
N PRO A 41 57.78 -47.34 -26.86
CA PRO A 41 57.93 -45.90 -26.84
C PRO A 41 57.36 -45.37 -25.51
N THR A 42 58.21 -44.86 -24.62
CA THR A 42 57.80 -44.37 -23.28
C THR A 42 57.28 -42.93 -23.32
N ASP A 43 57.57 -42.18 -24.39
CA ASP A 43 57.27 -40.74 -24.50
C ASP A 43 55.77 -40.43 -24.51
N TRP A 44 54.96 -41.30 -25.14
CA TRP A 44 53.52 -41.10 -25.16
C TRP A 44 52.89 -41.37 -23.78
N MET A 45 53.44 -42.31 -23.00
CA MET A 45 52.99 -42.57 -21.63
C MET A 45 53.28 -41.37 -20.74
N ALA A 46 54.50 -40.83 -20.80
CA ALA A 46 54.87 -39.61 -20.06
C ALA A 46 53.96 -38.41 -20.42
N LYS A 47 53.56 -38.29 -21.69
CA LYS A 47 52.61 -37.26 -22.13
C LYS A 47 51.19 -37.50 -21.61
N VAL A 48 50.76 -38.76 -21.47
CA VAL A 48 49.47 -39.12 -20.86
C VAL A 48 49.49 -38.76 -19.38
N ASP A 49 50.54 -39.12 -18.65
CA ASP A 49 50.68 -38.83 -17.22
C ASP A 49 50.65 -37.32 -16.95
N SER A 50 51.42 -36.54 -17.71
CA SER A 50 51.41 -35.08 -17.60
C SER A 50 50.03 -34.46 -17.90
N ARG A 51 49.28 -35.02 -18.86
CA ARG A 51 47.91 -34.57 -19.12
C ARG A 51 46.95 -34.96 -18.00
N LEU A 52 47.16 -36.11 -17.37
CA LEU A 52 46.37 -36.58 -16.23
C LEU A 52 46.60 -35.70 -15.01
N GLU A 53 47.87 -35.42 -14.67
CA GLU A 53 48.22 -34.50 -13.56
C GLU A 53 47.58 -33.12 -13.75
N ARG A 54 47.62 -32.57 -14.96
CA ARG A 54 46.96 -31.29 -15.25
C ARG A 54 45.44 -31.39 -15.11
N LEU A 55 44.83 -32.48 -15.57
CA LEU A 55 43.39 -32.70 -15.40
C LEU A 55 43.01 -32.80 -13.91
N GLU A 56 43.83 -33.46 -13.10
CA GLU A 56 43.63 -33.55 -11.65
C GLU A 56 43.72 -32.17 -10.98
N GLN A 57 44.67 -31.33 -11.41
CA GLN A 57 44.78 -29.94 -10.96
C GLN A 57 43.55 -29.12 -11.36
N ASP A 58 43.14 -29.18 -12.63
CA ASP A 58 41.95 -28.47 -13.14
C ASP A 58 40.68 -28.90 -12.38
N VAL A 59 40.52 -30.20 -12.12
CA VAL A 59 39.41 -30.74 -11.30
C VAL A 59 39.49 -30.26 -9.85
N GLY A 60 40.70 -30.13 -9.30
CA GLY A 60 40.95 -29.56 -7.98
C GLY A 60 40.48 -28.11 -7.89
N THR A 61 40.87 -27.27 -8.85
CA THR A 61 40.42 -25.87 -8.96
C THR A 61 38.91 -25.77 -9.13
N LEU A 62 38.33 -26.56 -10.03
CA LEU A 62 36.88 -26.56 -10.26
C LEU A 62 36.09 -26.93 -8.99
N LYS A 63 36.60 -27.86 -8.17
CA LYS A 63 35.98 -28.18 -6.88
C LYS A 63 36.00 -27.01 -5.90
N GLN A 64 37.09 -26.23 -5.89
CA GLN A 64 37.20 -25.02 -5.07
C GLN A 64 36.22 -23.95 -5.54
N ASP A 65 36.17 -23.68 -6.85
CA ASP A 65 35.24 -22.71 -7.45
C ASP A 65 33.78 -23.07 -7.17
N VAL A 66 33.40 -24.35 -7.29
CA VAL A 66 32.07 -24.85 -6.93
C VAL A 66 31.79 -24.68 -5.43
N GLY A 67 32.82 -24.82 -4.58
CA GLY A 67 32.73 -24.55 -3.15
C GLY A 67 32.40 -23.08 -2.85
N THR A 68 33.13 -22.16 -3.47
CA THR A 68 32.88 -20.71 -3.34
C THR A 68 31.49 -20.33 -3.87
N LEU A 69 31.11 -20.83 -5.05
CA LEU A 69 29.78 -20.55 -5.62
C LEU A 69 28.64 -21.01 -4.70
N LYS A 70 28.80 -22.14 -4.00
CA LYS A 70 27.80 -22.61 -3.02
C LYS A 70 27.69 -21.67 -1.82
N GLN A 71 28.81 -21.10 -1.36
CA GLN A 71 28.81 -20.11 -0.28
C GLN A 71 28.12 -18.83 -0.72
N ASP A 72 28.46 -18.30 -1.91
CA ASP A 72 27.84 -17.09 -2.47
C ASP A 72 26.33 -17.26 -2.64
N VAL A 73 25.88 -18.41 -3.16
CA VAL A 73 24.45 -18.73 -3.26
C VAL A 73 23.79 -18.83 -1.87
N GLY A 74 24.52 -19.28 -0.86
CA GLY A 74 24.07 -19.29 0.53
C GLY A 74 23.82 -17.89 1.06
N THR A 75 24.79 -16.98 0.88
CA THR A 75 24.70 -15.57 1.25
C THR A 75 23.54 -14.88 0.53
N LEU A 76 23.43 -15.06 -0.79
CA LEU A 76 22.34 -14.47 -1.57
C LEU A 76 20.95 -14.91 -1.10
N LYS A 77 20.79 -16.16 -0.67
CA LYS A 77 19.53 -16.64 -0.09
C LYS A 77 19.20 -15.94 1.22
N GLN A 78 20.20 -15.67 2.06
CA GLN A 78 20.01 -14.92 3.31
C GLN A 78 19.61 -13.48 3.02
N ASP A 79 20.32 -12.80 2.10
CA ASP A 79 20.01 -11.42 1.71
C ASP A 79 18.60 -11.29 1.15
N VAL A 80 18.17 -12.23 0.29
CA VAL A 80 16.78 -12.28 -0.22
C VAL A 80 15.77 -12.52 0.91
N GLY A 81 16.15 -13.29 1.93
CA GLY A 81 15.34 -13.50 3.13
C GLY A 81 15.13 -12.20 3.91
N THR A 82 16.20 -11.47 4.18
CA THR A 82 16.18 -10.16 4.84
C THR A 82 15.35 -9.15 4.03
N LEU A 83 15.57 -9.06 2.72
CA LEU A 83 14.82 -8.15 1.85
C LEU A 83 13.30 -8.44 1.87
N LYS A 84 12.90 -9.72 1.95
CA LYS A 84 11.48 -10.09 2.09
C LYS A 84 10.90 -9.61 3.41
N GLN A 85 11.66 -9.68 4.49
CA GLN A 85 11.23 -9.18 5.80
C GLN A 85 11.07 -7.66 5.78
N ASP A 86 12.07 -6.94 5.25
CA ASP A 86 12.04 -5.48 5.11
C ASP A 86 10.85 -5.01 4.28
N VAL A 87 10.57 -5.67 3.15
CA VAL A 87 9.40 -5.38 2.32
C VAL A 87 8.09 -5.69 3.08
N GLY A 88 8.08 -6.70 3.94
CA GLY A 88 6.96 -7.01 4.82
C GLY A 88 6.67 -5.87 5.80
N THR A 89 7.70 -5.38 6.50
CA THR A 89 7.62 -4.25 7.42
C THR A 89 7.15 -2.98 6.69
N LEU A 90 7.75 -2.67 5.54
CA LEU A 90 7.39 -1.48 4.76
C LEU A 90 5.91 -1.49 4.34
N LYS A 91 5.35 -2.66 4.01
CA LYS A 91 3.92 -2.78 3.70
C LYS A 91 3.03 -2.47 4.90
N GLN A 92 3.44 -2.88 6.11
CA GLN A 92 2.72 -2.58 7.34
C GLN A 92 2.77 -1.08 7.63
N ASP A 93 3.95 -0.46 7.54
CA ASP A 93 4.13 0.98 7.77
C ASP A 93 3.28 1.82 6.80
N VAL A 94 3.25 1.45 5.51
CA VAL A 94 2.39 2.10 4.51
C VAL A 94 0.90 1.90 4.84
N GLY A 95 0.52 0.76 5.41
CA GLY A 95 -0.84 0.50 5.89
C GLY A 95 -1.24 1.45 7.01
N THR A 96 -0.39 1.59 8.04
CA THR A 96 -0.57 2.53 9.15
C THR A 96 -0.66 3.98 8.65
N LEU A 97 0.26 4.39 7.77
CA LEU A 97 0.26 5.75 7.23
C LEU A 97 -1.03 6.09 6.47
N LYS A 98 -1.63 5.13 5.75
CA LYS A 98 -2.93 5.33 5.10
C LYS A 98 -4.05 5.61 6.11
N GLN A 99 -4.06 4.90 7.24
CA GLN A 99 -5.04 5.11 8.30
C GLN A 99 -4.86 6.47 8.98
N ASP A 100 -3.61 6.85 9.27
CA ASP A 100 -3.26 8.14 9.86
C ASP A 100 -3.67 9.30 8.94
N VAL A 101 -3.38 9.20 7.64
CA VAL A 101 -3.80 10.19 6.64
C VAL A 101 -5.32 10.27 6.54
N GLY A 102 -6.02 9.13 6.60
CA GLY A 102 -7.49 9.10 6.64
C GLY A 102 -8.05 9.85 7.86
N THR A 103 -7.47 9.60 9.03
CA THR A 103 -7.85 10.28 10.29
C THR A 103 -7.57 11.78 10.23
N LEU A 104 -6.39 12.17 9.73
CA LEU A 104 -6.02 13.58 9.58
C LEU A 104 -6.95 14.30 8.60
N LYS A 105 -7.30 13.66 7.48
CA LYS A 105 -8.28 14.21 6.52
C LYS A 105 -9.62 14.49 7.19
N GLY A 106 -10.11 13.58 8.04
CA GLY A 106 -11.32 13.79 8.83
C GLY A 106 -11.21 15.02 9.73
N LYS A 107 -10.13 15.14 10.50
CA LYS A 107 -9.87 16.29 11.39
C LYS A 107 -9.77 17.61 10.62
N VAL A 108 -9.10 17.63 9.47
CA VAL A 108 -8.97 18.84 8.63
C VAL A 108 -10.33 19.28 8.09
N LEU A 109 -11.18 18.35 7.64
CA LEU A 109 -12.54 18.66 7.20
C LEU A 109 -13.39 19.24 8.33
N GLU A 110 -13.27 18.71 9.54
CA GLU A 110 -13.97 19.24 10.71
C GLU A 110 -13.53 20.68 11.04
N VAL A 111 -12.22 20.95 11.01
CA VAL A 111 -11.68 22.31 11.21
C VAL A 111 -12.15 23.27 10.11
N ASP A 112 -12.11 22.86 8.84
CA ASP A 112 -12.61 23.68 7.72
C ASP A 112 -14.09 24.01 7.87
N ARG A 113 -14.92 23.03 8.27
CA ARG A 113 -16.35 23.23 8.57
C ARG A 113 -16.54 24.22 9.71
N ALA A 114 -15.81 24.07 10.82
CA ALA A 114 -15.88 24.98 11.95
C ALA A 114 -15.47 26.42 11.57
N MET A 115 -14.41 26.58 10.77
CA MET A 115 -13.97 27.89 10.27
C MET A 115 -15.03 28.53 9.36
N LYS A 116 -15.62 27.76 8.44
CA LYS A 116 -16.73 28.22 7.60
C LYS A 116 -17.94 28.62 8.44
N ALA A 117 -18.33 27.81 9.42
CA ALA A 117 -19.43 28.11 10.34
C ALA A 117 -19.19 29.41 11.11
N ALA A 118 -17.97 29.61 11.64
CA ALA A 118 -17.60 30.85 12.31
C ALA A 118 -17.72 32.08 11.39
N ASN A 119 -17.31 31.96 10.11
CA ASN A 119 -17.41 33.02 9.12
C ASN A 119 -18.86 33.29 8.69
N ILE A 120 -19.69 32.25 8.60
CA ILE A 120 -21.10 32.35 8.19
C ILE A 120 -21.94 32.95 9.32
N PHE A 121 -21.78 32.42 10.53
CA PHE A 121 -22.64 32.71 11.68
C PHE A 121 -22.05 33.69 12.69
N GLY A 122 -20.80 34.15 12.53
CA GLY A 122 -20.14 35.09 13.46
C GLY A 122 -20.81 36.48 13.58
N LEU A 123 -21.70 36.82 12.64
CA LEU A 123 -22.54 38.02 12.72
C LEU A 123 -23.84 37.79 13.52
N LEU A 124 -24.32 36.54 13.60
CA LEU A 124 -25.45 36.14 14.43
C LEU A 124 -25.00 35.80 15.86
N LEU A 125 -23.88 35.09 16.00
CA LEU A 125 -23.39 34.51 17.25
C LEU A 125 -22.00 35.02 17.62
N ARG A 126 -21.80 35.29 18.92
CA ARG A 126 -20.47 35.44 19.53
C ARG A 126 -20.04 34.11 20.13
N ASN A 127 -18.73 33.91 20.25
CA ASN A 127 -18.12 32.72 20.86
C ASN A 127 -18.63 31.42 20.23
N GLY A 128 -18.73 31.43 18.89
CA GLY A 128 -19.17 30.29 18.10
C GLY A 128 -18.22 29.10 18.27
N ARG A 129 -18.79 27.90 18.46
CA ARG A 129 -18.07 26.63 18.61
C ARG A 129 -18.96 25.46 18.21
N SER A 130 -18.38 24.26 18.07
CA SER A 130 -19.17 23.04 17.92
C SER A 130 -20.13 22.86 19.10
N ALA A 131 -21.37 22.47 18.82
CA ALA A 131 -22.39 22.19 19.83
C ALA A 131 -22.51 20.70 20.17
N SER A 132 -21.73 19.82 19.52
CA SER A 132 -21.92 18.36 19.61
C SER A 132 -21.89 17.84 21.05
N GLU A 133 -20.92 18.26 21.86
CA GLU A 133 -20.81 17.82 23.27
C GLU A 133 -21.98 18.33 24.13
N PHE A 134 -22.37 19.60 23.95
CA PHE A 134 -23.51 20.20 24.65
C PHE A 134 -24.82 19.50 24.30
N VAL A 135 -25.04 19.23 23.00
CA VAL A 135 -26.24 18.56 22.51
C VAL A 135 -26.28 17.11 22.97
N SER A 136 -25.18 16.36 22.83
CA SER A 136 -25.10 14.95 23.27
C SER A 136 -25.49 14.80 24.74
N SER A 137 -24.88 15.60 25.62
CA SER A 137 -25.18 15.55 27.05
C SER A 137 -26.66 15.82 27.36
N LYS A 138 -27.32 16.70 26.60
CA LYS A 138 -28.73 17.03 26.79
C LYS A 138 -29.67 15.95 26.23
N LEU A 139 -29.28 15.32 25.13
CA LEU A 139 -30.01 14.19 24.57
C LEU A 139 -29.94 12.98 25.50
N ASP A 140 -28.77 12.69 26.06
CA ASP A 140 -28.59 11.59 27.04
C ASP A 140 -29.47 11.80 28.28
N GLU A 141 -29.51 13.02 28.81
CA GLU A 141 -30.41 13.41 29.91
C GLU A 141 -31.89 13.18 29.52
N ALA A 142 -32.31 13.62 28.35
CA ALA A 142 -33.68 13.49 27.87
C ALA A 142 -34.08 12.03 27.59
N GLU A 143 -33.18 11.22 27.05
CA GLU A 143 -33.36 9.78 26.83
C GLU A 143 -33.54 9.06 28.17
N SER A 144 -32.69 9.36 29.16
CA SER A 144 -32.80 8.78 30.51
C SER A 144 -34.14 9.10 31.20
N GLN A 145 -34.76 10.21 30.83
CA GLN A 145 -36.06 10.66 31.32
C GLN A 145 -37.24 10.14 30.47
N GLY A 146 -36.97 9.41 29.38
CA GLY A 146 -37.97 8.89 28.46
C GLY A 146 -38.64 9.96 27.58
N ILE A 147 -38.05 11.16 27.48
CA ILE A 147 -38.55 12.24 26.63
C ILE A 147 -38.24 11.97 25.16
N LEU A 148 -37.07 11.37 24.90
CA LEU A 148 -36.62 10.99 23.57
C LEU A 148 -36.34 9.49 23.47
N THR A 149 -36.50 8.97 22.26
CA THR A 149 -36.02 7.64 21.90
C THR A 149 -34.55 7.68 21.46
N PRO A 150 -33.79 6.57 21.59
CA PRO A 150 -32.41 6.50 21.09
C PRO A 150 -32.33 6.82 19.60
N GLN A 151 -33.34 6.41 18.81
CA GLN A 151 -33.38 6.70 17.37
C GLN A 151 -33.52 8.20 17.06
N GLU A 152 -34.26 8.95 17.89
CA GLU A 152 -34.36 10.41 17.74
C GLU A 152 -33.04 11.10 18.13
N ALA A 153 -32.36 10.63 19.17
CA ALA A 153 -31.07 11.14 19.58
C ALA A 153 -30.00 10.91 18.49
N ASP A 154 -29.90 9.68 17.99
CA ASP A 154 -29.00 9.30 16.89
C ASP A 154 -29.29 10.14 15.63
N PHE A 155 -30.57 10.34 15.31
CA PHE A 155 -30.98 11.15 14.15
C PHE A 155 -30.52 12.60 14.26
N VAL A 156 -30.59 13.22 15.45
CA VAL A 156 -30.08 14.58 15.68
C VAL A 156 -28.55 14.61 15.59
N MET A 157 -27.87 13.64 16.20
CA MET A 157 -26.41 13.58 16.20
C MET A 157 -25.81 13.32 14.81
N ALA A 158 -26.61 12.79 13.88
CA ALA A 158 -26.24 12.65 12.47
C ALA A 158 -26.33 13.97 11.66
N ALA A 159 -26.46 15.14 12.28
CA ALA A 159 -26.40 16.43 11.58
C ALA A 159 -25.00 16.71 11.01
N ASP A 160 -24.92 17.31 9.82
CA ASP A 160 -23.64 17.66 9.20
C ASP A 160 -22.88 18.74 9.98
N LEU A 161 -23.63 19.62 10.66
CA LEU A 161 -23.07 20.64 11.52
C LEU A 161 -24.00 20.99 12.69
N LEU A 162 -23.42 20.96 13.89
CA LEU A 162 -23.97 21.48 15.13
C LEU A 162 -23.09 22.63 15.61
N TRP A 163 -23.62 23.85 15.57
CA TRP A 163 -22.87 25.06 15.91
C TRP A 163 -23.60 25.87 16.96
N MET A 164 -22.94 26.24 18.05
CA MET A 164 -23.54 27.04 19.11
C MET A 164 -22.74 28.30 19.42
N GLY A 165 -23.44 29.29 19.94
CA GLY A 165 -22.84 30.50 20.47
C GLY A 165 -23.89 31.30 21.25
N VAL A 166 -23.58 32.56 21.50
CA VAL A 166 -24.51 33.49 22.16
C VAL A 166 -24.95 34.57 21.18
N ILE A 167 -26.26 34.84 21.13
CA ILE A 167 -26.85 35.79 20.20
C ILE A 167 -26.21 37.16 20.38
N ARG A 168 -25.74 37.74 19.27
CA ARG A 168 -24.83 38.90 19.28
C ARG A 168 -25.54 40.22 19.57
N ARG A 169 -26.77 40.38 19.08
CA ARG A 169 -27.55 41.65 19.06
C ARG A 169 -29.05 41.37 19.12
N GLY A 170 -29.85 42.42 19.22
CA GLY A 170 -31.29 42.33 19.21
C GLY A 170 -31.92 41.94 20.55
N LYS A 171 -33.20 41.59 20.50
CA LYS A 171 -34.04 41.29 21.69
C LYS A 171 -33.52 40.13 22.54
N PHE A 172 -32.81 39.19 21.92
CA PHE A 172 -32.34 37.96 22.55
C PHE A 172 -30.83 37.96 22.83
N THR A 173 -30.21 39.15 22.84
CA THR A 173 -28.76 39.28 23.02
C THR A 173 -28.28 38.55 24.28
N GLY A 174 -27.24 37.74 24.14
CA GLY A 174 -26.62 36.99 25.24
C GLY A 174 -27.25 35.63 25.53
N GLU A 175 -28.38 35.29 24.91
CA GLU A 175 -28.96 33.95 25.04
C GLU A 175 -28.21 32.92 24.19
N PRO A 176 -28.02 31.68 24.68
CA PRO A 176 -27.40 30.62 23.91
C PRO A 176 -28.34 30.15 22.79
N LEU A 177 -27.76 29.91 21.61
CA LEU A 177 -28.47 29.40 20.45
C LEU A 177 -27.65 28.26 19.82
N VAL A 178 -28.35 27.22 19.40
CA VAL A 178 -27.81 26.15 18.55
C VAL A 178 -28.30 26.35 17.12
N LEU A 179 -27.40 26.23 16.16
CA LEU A 179 -27.69 26.10 14.75
C LEU A 179 -27.42 24.66 14.37
N ILE A 180 -28.40 24.01 13.76
CA ILE A 180 -28.32 22.62 13.31
C ILE A 180 -28.58 22.59 11.82
N GLY A 181 -27.75 21.92 11.04
CA GLY A 181 -27.96 21.93 9.60
C GLY A 181 -27.40 20.78 8.80
N GLU A 182 -27.96 20.70 7.60
CA GLU A 182 -27.67 19.74 6.54
C GLU A 182 -26.92 20.45 5.42
N ILE A 183 -25.90 19.79 4.88
CA ILE A 183 -25.01 20.36 3.87
C ILE A 183 -24.97 19.43 2.66
N SER A 184 -25.49 19.91 1.54
CA SER A 184 -25.50 19.20 0.26
C SER A 184 -24.93 20.08 -0.84
N TRP A 185 -24.54 19.49 -1.99
CA TRP A 185 -24.14 20.30 -3.15
C TRP A 185 -25.37 21.02 -3.73
N THR A 186 -26.41 20.24 -4.03
CA THR A 186 -27.73 20.71 -4.43
C THR A 186 -28.68 20.50 -3.28
N ILE A 187 -29.32 21.58 -2.82
CA ILE A 187 -30.27 21.55 -1.71
C ILE A 187 -31.59 20.94 -2.19
N GLU A 188 -31.94 19.79 -1.62
CA GLU A 188 -33.14 19.02 -1.91
C GLU A 188 -34.18 19.13 -0.79
N ARG A 189 -35.40 18.66 -1.06
CA ARG A 189 -36.50 18.70 -0.09
C ARG A 189 -36.16 17.95 1.20
N ASP A 190 -35.54 16.78 1.06
CA ASP A 190 -35.15 15.94 2.17
C ASP A 190 -34.12 16.63 3.08
N ASP A 191 -33.24 17.49 2.54
CA ASP A 191 -32.29 18.26 3.36
C ASP A 191 -33.03 19.24 4.29
N VAL A 192 -34.03 19.95 3.75
CA VAL A 192 -34.86 20.88 4.52
C VAL A 192 -35.67 20.14 5.59
N GLU A 193 -36.32 19.03 5.21
CA GLU A 193 -37.14 18.23 6.13
C GLU A 193 -36.29 17.63 7.25
N ARG A 194 -35.08 17.14 6.95
CA ARG A 194 -34.15 16.65 7.98
C ARG A 194 -33.73 17.77 8.92
N ALA A 195 -33.31 18.93 8.41
CA ALA A 195 -32.88 20.05 9.24
C ALA A 195 -34.01 20.49 10.21
N VAL A 196 -35.22 20.69 9.68
CA VAL A 196 -36.41 21.09 10.46
C VAL A 196 -36.72 20.05 11.54
N ARG A 197 -36.81 18.77 11.17
CA ARG A 197 -37.15 17.71 12.12
C ARG A 197 -36.12 17.58 13.25
N LYS A 198 -34.83 17.75 12.95
CA LYS A 198 -33.79 17.74 13.99
C LYS A 198 -33.90 18.93 14.93
N ALA A 199 -34.20 20.14 14.41
CA ALA A 199 -34.44 21.32 15.25
C ALA A 199 -35.69 21.16 16.13
N GLU A 200 -36.76 20.55 15.63
CA GLU A 200 -37.96 20.24 16.42
C GLU A 200 -37.66 19.28 17.57
N ILE A 201 -36.85 18.23 17.33
CA ILE A 201 -36.42 17.31 18.39
C ILE A 201 -35.62 18.05 19.46
N LEU A 202 -34.67 18.90 19.06
CA LEU A 202 -33.92 19.73 20.00
C LEU A 202 -34.83 20.69 20.79
N ARG A 203 -35.84 21.26 20.15
CA ARG A 203 -36.83 22.12 20.80
C ARG A 203 -37.62 21.36 21.87
N LYS A 204 -38.04 20.11 21.61
CA LYS A 204 -38.75 19.26 22.59
C LYS A 204 -37.94 19.06 23.88
N VAL A 205 -36.61 19.01 23.79
CA VAL A 205 -35.72 18.88 24.95
C VAL A 205 -35.27 20.23 25.52
N GLY A 206 -35.92 21.33 25.14
CA GLY A 206 -35.68 22.66 25.67
C GLY A 206 -34.43 23.35 25.10
N ILE A 207 -33.82 22.80 24.06
CA ILE A 207 -32.70 23.47 23.37
C ILE A 207 -33.27 24.43 22.33
N TRP A 208 -32.86 25.68 22.40
CA TRP A 208 -33.16 26.64 21.35
C TRP A 208 -32.30 26.37 20.12
N ALA A 209 -32.89 25.67 19.16
CA ALA A 209 -32.25 25.25 17.93
C ALA A 209 -32.94 25.88 16.71
N VAL A 210 -32.16 26.49 15.82
CA VAL A 210 -32.63 26.98 14.53
C VAL A 210 -32.06 26.09 13.43
N PRO A 211 -32.92 25.52 12.56
CA PRO A 211 -32.46 24.72 11.44
C PRO A 211 -31.85 25.59 10.35
N PHE A 212 -30.83 25.06 9.67
CA PHE A 212 -30.32 25.65 8.45
C PHE A 212 -29.99 24.59 7.40
N VAL A 213 -29.99 25.00 6.13
CA VAL A 213 -29.49 24.19 5.02
C VAL A 213 -28.39 24.95 4.29
N SER A 214 -27.41 24.23 3.76
CA SER A 214 -26.30 24.83 3.01
C SER A 214 -26.00 24.07 1.73
N GLY A 215 -25.70 24.81 0.65
CA GLY A 215 -25.24 24.22 -0.61
C GLY A 215 -24.77 25.26 -1.63
N SER A 216 -24.56 24.83 -2.86
CA SER A 216 -24.20 25.72 -3.98
C SER A 216 -25.41 26.14 -4.81
N GLU A 217 -26.44 25.32 -4.85
CA GLU A 217 -27.68 25.62 -5.59
C GLU A 217 -28.89 24.90 -4.98
N TRP A 218 -30.08 25.35 -5.35
CA TRP A 218 -31.34 24.70 -5.01
C TRP A 218 -31.81 23.83 -6.17
N VAL A 219 -32.45 22.70 -5.86
CA VAL A 219 -33.12 21.89 -6.89
C VAL A 219 -34.21 22.68 -7.62
N ASP A 220 -34.94 23.53 -6.89
CA ASP A 220 -35.88 24.49 -7.45
C ASP A 220 -36.07 25.71 -6.53
N GLU A 221 -36.45 26.85 -7.11
CA GLU A 221 -36.63 28.13 -6.40
C GLU A 221 -37.82 28.12 -5.44
N LYS A 222 -38.85 27.32 -5.72
CA LYS A 222 -40.03 27.23 -4.86
C LYS A 222 -39.68 26.56 -3.53
N LEU A 223 -38.81 25.56 -3.55
CA LEU A 223 -38.32 24.91 -2.35
C LEU A 223 -37.55 25.89 -1.45
N ARG A 224 -36.73 26.77 -2.04
CA ARG A 224 -36.05 27.86 -1.31
C ARG A 224 -37.05 28.75 -0.59
N GLU A 225 -38.06 29.24 -1.31
CA GLU A 225 -39.10 30.08 -0.70
C GLU A 225 -39.86 29.35 0.41
N ASP A 226 -40.17 28.07 0.20
CA ASP A 226 -40.90 27.25 1.17
C ASP A 226 -40.04 26.96 2.42
N ALA A 227 -38.72 26.83 2.29
CA ALA A 227 -37.80 26.72 3.42
C ALA A 227 -37.74 28.03 4.23
N LEU A 228 -37.66 29.19 3.57
CA LEU A 228 -37.68 30.50 4.23
C LEU A 228 -39.00 30.75 4.96
N LYS A 229 -40.14 30.34 4.37
CA LYS A 229 -41.46 30.41 5.03
C LYS A 229 -41.56 29.52 6.27
N GLN A 230 -40.80 28.42 6.30
CA GLN A 230 -40.67 27.53 7.46
C GLN A 230 -39.64 28.02 8.49
N ASN A 231 -39.13 29.25 8.34
CA ASN A 231 -38.11 29.84 9.21
C ASN A 231 -36.79 29.03 9.24
N VAL A 232 -36.44 28.40 8.11
CA VAL A 232 -35.14 27.73 7.94
C VAL A 232 -34.12 28.74 7.43
N LEU A 233 -32.95 28.80 8.07
CA LEU A 233 -31.84 29.62 7.56
C LEU A 233 -31.24 28.95 6.32
N CYS A 234 -31.03 29.71 5.27
CA CYS A 234 -30.53 29.20 4.01
C CYS A 234 -29.12 29.74 3.76
N VAL A 235 -28.17 28.88 3.39
CA VAL A 235 -26.79 29.28 3.10
C VAL A 235 -26.41 28.81 1.70
N VAL A 236 -26.28 29.74 0.76
CA VAL A 236 -25.88 29.44 -0.62
C VAL A 236 -24.59 30.17 -0.94
N ASP A 237 -23.56 29.43 -1.36
CA ASP A 237 -22.23 29.97 -1.65
C ASP A 237 -21.68 30.87 -0.52
N GLY A 238 -21.90 30.45 0.74
CA GLY A 238 -21.46 31.16 1.94
C GLY A 238 -22.25 32.42 2.29
N LYS A 239 -23.26 32.78 1.49
CA LYS A 239 -24.21 33.86 1.79
C LYS A 239 -25.40 33.30 2.54
N ILE A 240 -25.73 33.94 3.65
CA ILE A 240 -26.88 33.56 4.48
C ILE A 240 -28.12 34.36 4.06
N GLU A 241 -29.25 33.67 4.08
CA GLU A 241 -30.59 34.17 3.85
C GLU A 241 -31.51 33.75 5.00
N PRO A 242 -32.26 34.68 5.62
CA PRO A 242 -32.29 36.12 5.37
C PRO A 242 -30.93 36.82 5.48
N SER A 243 -30.76 37.88 4.69
CA SER A 243 -29.50 38.62 4.63
C SER A 243 -29.09 39.08 6.03
N ARG A 244 -27.77 39.13 6.27
CA ARG A 244 -27.19 39.60 7.54
C ARG A 244 -27.59 41.03 7.91
N ALA A 245 -28.07 41.81 6.95
CA ALA A 245 -28.58 43.17 7.17
C ALA A 245 -30.04 43.20 7.64
N ASP A 246 -30.82 42.15 7.38
CA ASP A 246 -32.23 42.05 7.76
C ASP A 246 -32.39 41.43 9.14
N TRP A 247 -32.04 42.22 10.15
CA TRP A 247 -32.09 41.76 11.54
C TRP A 247 -33.52 41.53 12.03
N GLU A 248 -34.51 42.24 11.48
CA GLU A 248 -35.91 42.04 11.85
C GLU A 248 -36.41 40.66 11.43
N GLN A 249 -36.08 40.22 10.21
CA GLN A 249 -36.45 38.89 9.75
C GLN A 249 -35.71 37.79 10.53
N LEU A 250 -34.42 37.99 10.83
CA LEU A 250 -33.66 37.07 11.69
C LEU A 250 -34.28 36.96 13.08
N GLU A 251 -34.70 38.06 13.70
CA GLU A 251 -35.39 38.01 15.01
C GLU A 251 -36.71 37.25 14.97
N ARG A 252 -37.47 37.31 13.86
CA ARG A 252 -38.70 36.52 13.69
C ARG A 252 -38.40 35.03 13.64
N ILE A 253 -37.35 34.63 12.92
CA ILE A 253 -36.88 33.24 12.86
C ILE A 253 -36.46 32.77 14.25
N LEU A 254 -35.63 33.56 14.95
CA LEU A 254 -35.19 33.26 16.30
C LEU A 254 -36.41 33.05 17.23
N ALA A 255 -37.35 34.00 17.24
CA ALA A 255 -38.54 33.94 18.08
C ALA A 255 -39.41 32.71 17.79
N TYR A 256 -39.56 32.31 16.52
CA TYR A 256 -40.34 31.14 16.13
C TYR A 256 -39.79 29.83 16.73
N TRP A 257 -38.46 29.69 16.69
CA TRP A 257 -37.76 28.49 17.14
C TRP A 257 -37.43 28.47 18.64
N LYS A 258 -37.74 29.54 19.37
CA LYS A 258 -37.52 29.59 20.81
C LYS A 258 -38.43 28.54 21.50
N PRO A 259 -37.88 27.62 22.33
CA PRO A 259 -38.65 26.59 23.02
C PRO A 259 -39.80 27.15 23.86
#